data_AF-A0A821HUK7-F1
#
_entry.id   AF-A0A821HUK7-F1
#
_cell.length_a   1.000
_cell.length_b   1.000
_cell.length_c   1.000
_cell.angle_alpha   90.00
_cell.angle_beta   90.00
_cell.angle_gamma   90.00
#
_symmetry.space_group_name_H-M   'P 1'
#
loop_
_entity.id
_entity.type
_entity.pdbx_description
1 polymer ?
#
loop_
_entity_poly.entity_id
_entity_poly.type
_entity_poly.pdbx_seq_one_letter_code
_entity_poly.pdbx_strand_id
1 'polypeptide(L)'
;MMLKRETVQLAYLYFIPKPHKAGTPLRPIVTPMNMPTTGISKFLDKLIQPIFDKHARSTTIIDGVDLIHRLEAYTTNGHLISKTYLCTFDITDLYAMLPQEESLDILIEFLLQYDYQKVQNIPIDIIRKLALIVIKENVFVYEKKFYRQVIGGA
;
A
#
# COMPACT_ATOMS: atom_id res chain seq x y z
N MET A 1 -6.16 -22.69 26.32
CA MET A 1 -5.74 -21.48 25.57
C MET A 1 -6.99 -20.64 25.32
N MET A 2 -7.24 -19.60 26.14
CA MET A 2 -8.42 -18.73 25.97
C MET A 2 -8.22 -17.85 24.73
N LEU A 3 -9.13 -17.95 23.77
CA LEU A 3 -9.29 -16.95 22.70
C LEU A 3 -9.61 -15.61 23.38
N LYS A 4 -8.68 -14.66 23.37
CA LYS A 4 -8.99 -13.27 23.68
C LYS A 4 -10.07 -12.83 22.68
N ARG A 5 -11.19 -12.29 23.17
CA ARG A 5 -12.11 -11.51 22.32
C ARG A 5 -11.29 -10.35 21.77
N GLU A 6 -10.93 -10.41 20.49
CA GLU A 6 -10.41 -9.25 19.78
C GLU A 6 -11.56 -8.24 19.71
N THR A 7 -11.52 -7.24 20.59
CA THR A 7 -12.46 -6.12 20.51
C THR A 7 -12.08 -5.30 19.29
N VAL A 8 -13.00 -5.21 18.33
CA VAL A 8 -12.90 -4.25 17.22
C VAL A 8 -12.71 -2.87 17.82
N GLN A 9 -11.69 -2.15 17.37
CA GLN A 9 -11.41 -0.78 17.78
C GLN A 9 -11.57 0.15 16.59
N LEU A 10 -12.11 1.34 16.87
CA LEU A 10 -12.22 2.40 15.88
C LEU A 10 -10.84 3.02 15.66
N ALA A 11 -10.49 3.29 14.40
CA ALA A 11 -9.32 4.08 14.09
C ALA A 11 -9.51 5.53 14.54
N TYR A 12 -8.41 6.19 14.89
CA TYR A 12 -8.38 7.61 15.22
C TYR A 12 -7.49 8.36 14.24
N LEU A 13 -7.93 9.55 13.84
CA LEU A 13 -7.12 10.49 13.06
C LEU A 13 -6.33 11.39 14.01
N TYR A 14 -5.02 11.45 13.81
CA TYR A 14 -4.13 12.40 14.47
C TYR A 14 -3.15 13.00 13.46
N PHE A 15 -2.42 14.02 13.88
CA PHE A 15 -1.56 14.80 12.99
C PHE A 15 -0.13 14.82 13.49
N ILE A 16 0.83 14.52 12.59
CA ILE A 16 2.26 14.61 12.87
C ILE A 16 2.84 15.81 12.10
N PRO A 17 3.54 16.76 12.75
CA PRO A 17 4.15 17.88 12.07
C PRO A 17 5.29 17.42 11.13
N LYS A 18 5.44 18.10 9.99
CA LYS A 18 6.58 17.95 9.08
C LYS A 18 7.56 19.13 9.28
N PRO A 19 8.43 19.12 10.31
CA PRO A 19 9.28 20.27 10.66
C PRO A 19 10.32 20.63 9.59
N HIS A 20 10.61 19.69 8.68
CA HIS A 20 11.53 19.89 7.55
C HIS A 20 10.89 20.61 6.35
N LYS A 21 9.60 20.96 6.40
CA LYS A 21 8.89 21.71 5.35
C LYS A 21 8.51 23.10 5.83
N ALA A 22 8.60 24.10 4.95
CA ALA A 22 8.20 25.47 5.26
C ALA A 22 6.75 25.53 5.76
N GLY A 23 6.50 26.28 6.84
CA GLY A 23 5.19 26.36 7.49
C GLY A 23 4.80 25.14 8.34
N THR A 24 5.68 24.15 8.49
CA THR A 24 5.47 22.95 9.31
C THR A 24 4.11 22.28 9.08
N PRO A 25 3.77 21.91 7.83
CA PRO A 25 2.48 21.29 7.51
C PRO A 25 2.27 20.00 8.30
N LEU A 26 1.02 19.69 8.60
CA LEU A 26 0.62 18.50 9.33
C LEU A 26 0.43 17.31 8.38
N ARG A 27 0.89 16.12 8.78
CA ARG A 27 0.60 14.85 8.14
C ARG A 27 -0.56 14.18 8.88
N PRO A 28 -1.74 14.01 8.26
CA PRO A 28 -2.79 13.18 8.84
C PRO A 28 -2.33 11.72 8.88
N ILE A 29 -2.57 11.03 10.00
CA ILE A 29 -2.35 9.60 10.18
C ILE A 29 -3.61 9.00 10.78
N VAL A 30 -4.11 7.95 10.14
CA VAL A 30 -5.19 7.10 10.66
C VAL A 30 -4.55 5.88 11.30
N THR A 31 -4.79 5.64 12.59
CA THR A 31 -4.24 4.46 13.28
C THR A 31 -5.17 3.25 13.11
N PRO A 32 -4.78 2.19 12.37
CA PRO A 32 -5.68 1.08 12.06
C PRO A 32 -5.64 -0.04 13.13
N MET A 33 -5.54 0.29 14.42
CA MET A 33 -5.49 -0.75 15.47
C MET A 33 -6.83 -1.48 15.54
N ASN A 34 -6.85 -2.75 15.16
CA ASN A 34 -8.00 -3.67 15.24
C ASN A 34 -9.29 -3.19 14.54
N MET A 35 -9.12 -2.60 13.35
CA MET A 35 -10.23 -2.22 12.48
C MET A 35 -10.99 -3.46 11.97
N PRO A 36 -12.30 -3.35 11.64
CA PRO A 36 -13.06 -4.46 11.07
C PRO A 36 -12.42 -5.08 9.82
N THR A 37 -11.75 -4.26 9.01
CA THR A 37 -11.15 -4.66 7.73
C THR A 37 -9.73 -5.20 7.88
N THR A 38 -9.10 -5.14 9.07
CA THR A 38 -7.71 -5.58 9.27
C THR A 38 -7.52 -7.05 8.91
N GLY A 39 -8.48 -7.91 9.23
CA GLY A 39 -8.42 -9.34 8.87
C GLY A 39 -8.43 -9.56 7.35
N ILE A 40 -9.29 -8.83 6.64
CA ILE A 40 -9.40 -8.89 5.18
C ILE A 40 -8.13 -8.35 4.53
N SER A 41 -7.60 -7.22 5.00
CA SER A 41 -6.35 -6.63 4.51
C SER A 41 -5.18 -7.61 4.66
N LYS A 42 -4.99 -8.20 5.85
CA LYS A 42 -3.93 -9.20 6.08
C LYS A 42 -4.09 -10.46 5.22
N PHE A 43 -5.34 -10.86 4.97
CA PHE A 43 -5.62 -12.00 4.11
C PHE A 43 -5.25 -11.71 2.65
N LEU A 44 -5.66 -10.54 2.12
CA LEU A 44 -5.31 -10.10 0.78
C LEU A 44 -3.80 -9.93 0.61
N ASP A 45 -3.13 -9.33 1.59
CA ASP A 45 -1.68 -9.17 1.60
C ASP A 45 -0.96 -10.53 1.44
N LYS A 46 -1.30 -11.51 2.28
CA LYS A 46 -0.76 -12.88 2.18
C LYS A 46 -1.09 -13.57 0.86
N LEU A 47 -2.24 -13.25 0.26
CA LEU A 47 -2.69 -13.84 -0.99
C LEU A 47 -1.93 -13.28 -2.20
N ILE A 48 -1.69 -11.96 -2.21
CA ILE A 48 -1.17 -11.21 -3.35
C ILE A 48 0.35 -11.04 -3.31
N GLN A 49 0.94 -10.87 -2.12
CA GLN A 49 2.38 -10.63 -1.96
C GLN A 49 3.27 -11.65 -2.71
N PRO A 50 3.00 -12.98 -2.67
CA PRO A 50 3.82 -13.94 -3.42
C PRO A 50 3.75 -13.75 -4.94
N ILE A 51 2.62 -13.26 -5.46
CA ILE A 51 2.45 -12.96 -6.90
C ILE A 51 3.22 -11.69 -7.24
N PHE A 52 3.10 -10.66 -6.41
CA PHE A 52 3.87 -9.43 -6.56
C PHE A 52 5.38 -9.72 -6.55
N ASP A 53 5.87 -10.51 -5.60
CA ASP A 53 7.28 -10.87 -5.50
C ASP A 53 7.77 -11.67 -6.71
N LYS A 54 6.92 -12.54 -7.25
CA LYS A 54 7.26 -13.32 -8.45
C LYS A 54 7.40 -12.45 -9.70
N HIS A 55 6.55 -11.44 -9.85
CA HIS A 55 6.38 -10.73 -11.13
C HIS A 55 6.92 -9.29 -11.15
N ALA A 56 6.94 -8.60 -10.00
CA ALA A 56 7.29 -7.19 -9.89
C ALA A 56 8.56 -6.93 -9.04
N ARG A 57 9.12 -7.95 -8.36
CA ARG A 57 10.31 -7.76 -7.51
C ARG A 57 11.52 -7.26 -8.28
N SER A 58 11.72 -7.68 -9.52
CA SER A 58 12.87 -7.27 -10.35
C SER A 58 12.88 -5.76 -10.63
N THR A 59 11.71 -5.12 -10.70
CA THR A 59 11.57 -3.68 -10.95
C THR A 59 11.31 -2.86 -9.68
N THR A 60 11.10 -3.52 -8.54
CA THR A 60 10.75 -2.87 -7.27
C THR A 60 11.95 -2.84 -6.31
N ILE A 61 12.29 -1.65 -5.84
CA ILE A 61 13.24 -1.43 -4.75
C ILE A 61 12.49 -1.56 -3.43
N ILE A 62 12.96 -2.46 -2.55
CA ILE A 62 12.29 -2.75 -1.27
C ILE A 62 12.79 -1.83 -0.16
N ASP A 63 14.10 -1.57 -0.13
CA ASP A 63 14.73 -0.71 0.88
C ASP A 63 16.05 -0.11 0.35
N GLY A 64 16.73 0.66 1.22
CA GLY A 64 18.01 1.28 0.89
C GLY A 64 19.16 0.29 0.67
N VAL A 65 19.13 -0.87 1.32
CA VAL A 65 20.16 -1.91 1.17
C VAL A 65 20.01 -2.60 -0.19
N ASP A 66 18.79 -2.95 -0.57
CA ASP A 66 18.44 -3.48 -1.90
C ASP A 66 18.84 -2.50 -3.01
N LEU A 67 18.62 -1.19 -2.80
CA LEU A 67 19.05 -0.16 -3.74
C LEU A 67 20.58 -0.14 -3.91
N ILE A 68 21.34 -0.15 -2.81
CA ILE A 68 22.81 -0.13 -2.87
C ILE A 68 23.33 -1.34 -3.64
N HIS A 69 22.89 -2.55 -3.29
CA HIS A 69 23.32 -3.76 -3.99
C HIS A 69 22.98 -3.74 -5.49
N ARG A 70 21.82 -3.18 -5.87
CA ARG A 70 21.43 -3.04 -7.28
C ARG A 70 22.29 -2.02 -8.02
N LEU A 71 22.66 -0.91 -7.38
CA LEU A 71 23.57 0.08 -7.96
C LEU A 71 25.00 -0.45 -8.11
N GLU A 72 25.48 -1.24 -7.15
CA GLU A 72 26.77 -1.94 -7.23
C GLU A 72 26.78 -2.94 -8.39
N ALA A 73 25.73 -3.75 -8.53
CA ALA A 73 25.57 -4.66 -9.66
C ALA A 73 25.49 -3.91 -10.99
N TYR A 74 24.71 -2.83 -11.06
CA TYR A 74 24.60 -1.98 -12.25
C TYR A 74 25.96 -1.37 -12.65
N THR A 75 26.77 -0.99 -11.67
CA THR A 75 28.14 -0.49 -11.88
C THR A 75 29.08 -1.60 -12.32
N THR A 76 29.06 -2.75 -11.66
CA THR A 76 29.92 -3.92 -11.97
C THR A 76 29.66 -4.47 -13.36
N ASN A 77 28.40 -4.42 -13.81
CA ASN A 77 28.00 -4.80 -15.17
C ASN A 77 28.35 -3.73 -16.22
N GLY A 78 29.01 -2.64 -15.84
CA GLY A 78 29.44 -1.57 -16.75
C GLY A 78 28.30 -0.69 -17.27
N HIS A 79 27.12 -0.71 -16.64
CA HIS A 79 25.98 0.09 -17.09
C HIS A 79 26.04 1.54 -16.56
N LEU A 80 26.76 1.79 -15.45
CA LEU A 80 27.01 3.13 -14.95
C LEU A 80 28.21 3.74 -15.68
N ILE A 81 27.94 4.52 -16.74
CA ILE A 81 28.95 5.18 -17.56
C ILE A 81 28.83 6.70 -17.47
N SER A 82 29.79 7.43 -18.04
CA SER A 82 29.82 8.90 -18.02
C SER A 82 28.60 9.58 -18.67
N LYS A 83 27.84 8.84 -19.49
CA LYS A 83 26.60 9.30 -20.14
C LYS A 83 25.32 8.85 -19.42
N THR A 84 25.44 8.14 -18.29
CA THR A 84 24.29 7.70 -17.52
C THR A 84 23.73 8.88 -16.72
N TYR A 85 22.43 9.15 -16.89
CA TYR A 85 21.74 10.18 -16.12
C TYR A 85 20.98 9.56 -14.97
N LEU A 86 21.07 10.19 -13.80
CA LEU A 86 20.24 9.86 -12.65
C LEU A 86 19.09 10.86 -12.58
N CYS A 87 17.87 10.35 -12.64
CA CYS A 87 16.65 11.13 -12.54
C CYS A 87 15.91 10.75 -11.27
N THR A 88 15.37 11.75 -10.56
CA THR A 88 14.52 11.53 -9.39
C THR A 88 13.12 12.04 -9.68
N PHE A 89 12.13 11.28 -9.22
CA PHE A 89 10.73 11.65 -9.26
C PHE A 89 10.20 11.61 -7.83
N ASP A 90 9.49 12.64 -7.39
CA ASP A 90 8.84 12.70 -6.09
C ASP A 90 7.33 12.68 -6.30
N ILE A 91 6.64 11.70 -5.69
CA ILE A 91 5.19 11.60 -5.73
C ILE A 91 4.64 12.23 -4.45
N THR A 92 3.97 13.37 -4.61
CA THR A 92 3.36 14.09 -3.48
C THR A 92 2.10 13.37 -3.01
N ASP A 93 2.00 13.16 -1.68
CA ASP A 93 0.79 12.69 -1.00
C ASP A 93 0.19 11.37 -1.54
N LEU A 94 1.07 10.45 -2.00
CA LEU A 94 0.72 9.14 -2.58
C LEU A 94 -0.47 8.44 -1.89
N TYR A 95 -0.42 8.28 -0.56
CA TYR A 95 -1.47 7.58 0.18
C TYR A 95 -2.76 8.38 0.32
N ALA A 96 -2.68 9.71 0.43
CA ALA A 96 -3.86 10.55 0.63
C ALA A 96 -4.64 10.78 -0.68
N MET A 97 -3.94 10.74 -1.81
CA MET A 97 -4.49 11.05 -3.14
C MET A 97 -4.67 9.81 -4.03
N LEU A 98 -4.53 8.61 -3.46
CA LEU A 98 -4.72 7.37 -4.20
C LEU A 98 -6.17 7.27 -4.75
N PRO A 99 -6.37 7.20 -6.08
CA PRO A 99 -7.69 7.06 -6.68
C PRO A 99 -8.19 5.63 -6.47
N GLN A 100 -9.28 5.48 -5.71
CA GLN A 100 -9.65 4.19 -5.11
C GLN A 100 -10.15 3.16 -6.12
N GLU A 101 -11.00 3.54 -7.09
CA GLU A 101 -11.52 2.59 -8.08
C GLU A 101 -10.42 2.15 -9.04
N GLU A 102 -9.63 3.11 -9.50
CA GLU A 102 -8.50 2.91 -10.39
C GLU A 102 -7.45 2.00 -9.73
N SER A 103 -7.25 2.12 -8.42
CA SER A 103 -6.36 1.21 -7.68
C SER A 103 -6.87 -0.23 -7.63
N LEU A 104 -8.19 -0.42 -7.53
CA LEU A 104 -8.80 -1.74 -7.59
C LEU A 104 -8.69 -2.32 -8.99
N ASP A 105 -8.85 -1.48 -10.02
CA ASP A 105 -8.74 -1.90 -11.41
C ASP A 105 -7.29 -2.28 -11.74
N ILE A 106 -6.29 -1.49 -11.31
CA ILE A 106 -4.86 -1.81 -11.44
C ILE A 106 -4.52 -3.15 -10.78
N LEU A 107 -5.07 -3.45 -9.60
CA LEU A 107 -4.86 -4.74 -8.94
C LEU A 107 -5.37 -5.90 -9.81
N ILE A 108 -6.54 -5.74 -10.44
CA ILE A 108 -7.15 -6.78 -11.27
C ILE A 108 -6.44 -6.89 -12.62
N GLU A 109 -6.06 -5.78 -13.23
CA GLU A 109 -5.23 -5.75 -14.43
C GLU A 109 -3.89 -6.44 -14.19
N PHE A 110 -3.23 -6.17 -13.06
CA PHE A 110 -1.98 -6.85 -12.68
C PHE A 110 -2.16 -8.37 -12.60
N LEU A 111 -3.23 -8.86 -11.96
CA LEU A 111 -3.49 -10.30 -11.87
C LEU A 111 -3.80 -10.91 -13.24
N LEU A 112 -4.62 -10.24 -14.05
CA LEU A 112 -4.99 -10.68 -15.39
C LEU A 112 -3.80 -10.70 -16.35
N GLN A 113 -2.88 -9.74 -16.24
CA GLN A 113 -1.65 -9.65 -17.05
C GLN A 113 -0.79 -10.91 -16.92
N TYR A 114 -0.85 -11.62 -15.79
CA TYR A 114 -0.13 -12.86 -15.53
C TYR A 114 -1.05 -14.09 -15.49
N ASP A 115 -2.18 -14.02 -16.22
CA ASP A 115 -3.15 -15.11 -16.42
C ASP A 115 -3.82 -15.64 -15.14
N TYR A 116 -3.84 -14.86 -14.05
CA TYR A 116 -4.58 -15.23 -12.85
C TYR A 116 -6.07 -14.93 -13.01
N GLN A 117 -6.86 -15.98 -13.25
CA GLN A 117 -8.33 -15.94 -13.13
C GLN A 117 -8.80 -16.24 -11.69
N LYS A 118 -7.93 -16.89 -10.90
CA LYS A 118 -8.11 -17.20 -9.48
C LYS A 118 -6.76 -17.18 -8.77
N VAL A 119 -6.73 -16.84 -7.49
CA VAL A 119 -5.54 -16.98 -6.62
C VAL A 119 -5.90 -17.88 -5.46
N GLN A 120 -5.19 -19.00 -5.29
CA GLN A 120 -5.50 -20.02 -4.27
C GLN A 120 -6.98 -20.42 -4.25
N ASN A 121 -7.55 -20.67 -5.43
CA ASN A 121 -8.97 -20.97 -5.68
C ASN A 121 -9.97 -19.82 -5.45
N ILE A 122 -9.51 -18.62 -5.11
CA ILE A 122 -10.35 -17.44 -4.94
C ILE A 122 -10.47 -16.71 -6.27
N PRO A 123 -11.67 -16.55 -6.84
CA PRO A 123 -11.86 -15.77 -8.06
C PRO A 123 -11.44 -14.31 -7.93
N ILE A 124 -10.88 -13.75 -9.01
CA ILE A 124 -10.42 -12.34 -9.00
C ILE A 124 -11.53 -11.34 -8.70
N ASP A 125 -12.79 -11.62 -9.05
CA ASP A 125 -13.91 -10.73 -8.70
C ASP A 125 -14.16 -10.69 -7.18
N ILE A 126 -13.92 -11.80 -6.48
CA ILE A 126 -13.96 -11.87 -5.03
C ILE A 126 -12.78 -11.11 -4.42
N ILE A 127 -11.58 -11.25 -5.00
CA ILE A 127 -10.40 -10.45 -4.59
C ILE A 127 -10.69 -8.95 -4.74
N ARG A 128 -11.26 -8.52 -5.88
CA ARG A 128 -11.68 -7.12 -6.09
C ARG A 128 -12.67 -6.66 -5.04
N LYS A 129 -13.70 -7.46 -4.74
CA LYS A 129 -14.71 -7.15 -3.72
C LYS A 129 -14.13 -7.03 -2.31
N LEU A 130 -13.21 -7.93 -1.95
CA LEU A 130 -12.53 -7.87 -0.66
C LEU A 130 -11.64 -6.62 -0.56
N ALA A 131 -10.88 -6.29 -1.62
CA ALA A 131 -10.07 -5.09 -1.67
C ALA A 131 -10.93 -3.82 -1.62
N LEU A 132 -12.08 -3.82 -2.31
CA LEU A 132 -13.07 -2.75 -2.26
C LEU A 132 -13.56 -2.50 -0.84
N ILE A 133 -13.86 -3.57 -0.08
CA ILE A 133 -14.26 -3.45 1.34
C ILE A 133 -13.14 -2.79 2.14
N VAL A 134 -11.89 -3.21 1.96
CA VAL A 134 -10.75 -2.63 2.70
C VAL A 134 -10.59 -1.14 2.41
N ILE A 135 -10.70 -0.72 1.15
CA ILE A 135 -10.44 0.67 0.76
C ILE A 135 -11.63 1.60 1.03
N LYS A 136 -12.88 1.11 0.94
CA LYS A 136 -14.10 1.91 1.14
C LYS A 136 -14.56 1.98 2.59
N GLU A 137 -14.37 0.91 3.36
CA GLU A 137 -14.82 0.84 4.75
C GLU A 137 -13.73 1.33 5.73
N ASN A 138 -12.94 2.32 5.29
CA ASN A 138 -11.98 3.00 6.13
C ASN A 138 -12.66 4.14 6.91
N VAL A 139 -13.12 3.80 8.11
CA VAL A 139 -13.85 4.70 9.02
C VAL A 139 -12.98 5.03 10.23
N PHE A 140 -12.90 6.31 10.58
CA PHE A 140 -12.11 6.78 11.71
C PHE A 140 -12.82 7.88 12.49
N VAL A 141 -12.35 8.10 13.72
CA VAL A 141 -12.86 9.12 14.64
C VAL A 141 -11.91 10.31 14.68
N TYR A 142 -12.47 11.51 14.57
CA TYR A 142 -11.78 12.77 14.81
C TYR A 142 -12.73 13.72 15.56
N GLU A 143 -12.26 14.35 16.63
CA GLU A 143 -13.08 15.28 17.45
C GLU A 143 -14.46 14.71 17.82
N LYS A 144 -14.51 13.43 18.23
CA LYS A 144 -15.74 12.70 18.60
C LYS A 144 -16.76 12.54 17.46
N LYS A 145 -16.38 12.80 16.21
CA LYS A 145 -17.19 12.57 15.01
C LYS A 145 -16.61 11.43 14.19
N PHE A 146 -17.49 10.71 13.50
CA PHE A 146 -17.13 9.64 12.58
C PHE A 146 -16.94 10.19 11.18
N TYR A 147 -15.87 9.76 10.52
CA TYR A 147 -15.55 10.10 9.15
C TYR A 147 -15.24 8.82 8.38
N ARG A 148 -15.57 8.82 7.09
CA ARG A 148 -15.16 7.79 6.15
C ARG A 148 -14.20 8.42 5.15
N GLN A 149 -13.08 7.75 4.90
CA GLN A 149 -12.15 8.16 3.86
C GLN A 149 -12.81 7.99 2.48
N VAL A 150 -12.85 9.06 1.68
CA VAL A 150 -13.45 9.05 0.34
C VAL A 150 -12.41 9.00 -0.79
N ILE A 151 -11.16 9.33 -0.48
CA ILE A 151 -10.01 9.31 -1.39
C ILE A 151 -8.78 8.88 -0.61
N GLY A 152 -7.84 8.23 -1.30
CA GLY A 152 -6.67 7.67 -0.67
C GLY A 152 -6.92 6.26 -0.13
N GLY A 153 -5.87 5.70 0.46
CA GLY A 153 -5.90 4.43 1.19
C GLY A 153 -5.16 4.55 2.51
N ALA A 154 -5.30 3.52 3.35
CA ALA A 154 -4.51 3.33 4.57
C ALA A 154 -3.92 1.91 4.59
#